data_AF-A0A1H0KUL6-F1
#
_entry.id   AF-A0A1H0KUL6-F1
#
_cell.length_a   1.000
_cell.length_b   1.000
_cell.length_c   1.000
_cell.angle_alpha   90.00
_cell.angle_beta   90.00
_cell.angle_gamma   90.00
#
_symmetry.space_group_name_H-M   'P 1'
#
loop_
_entity.id
_entity.type
_entity.pdbx_description
1 polymer ?
#
loop_
_entity_poly.entity_id
_entity_poly.type
_entity_poly.pdbx_seq_one_letter_code
_entity_poly.pdbx_strand_id
1 'polypeptide(L)'
;MKEGWTYKKFADCIDKIPKQRQVKSKDYKSTGLYPIVSQEKELISGYWDDESYLYKHSKPIIIFGDHTKVVKYVDFDFVVGADGTQILSPKSDVDAKYFYYTLLATPIRTLGYARHFKLLKERSFKFPSLSEQQRIVSRLDSAFAHIDERKANAEKQLSEARALFQKALTKAMEPKEGWEEKTLSSIVHKDCSLSYGIVQPGDHKEDGVPVVRPVDFNNKVVVGHEGLKRTDKEISDAYKRTILKGGEILFCVRGTTGTMGLASKELKGCNVTRGIVPIYFDKEINLLFMYYQLLSPSLQDEIQRKTTGAALKQINIKDLRNLQLFVPSLSEQQRIVSRLDSLSAHVRELEEVLQKTIAECDALKQALLRQVFE
;
A
#
# COMPACT_ATOMS: atom_id res chain seq x y z
N MET A 1 -35.74 23.11 1.57
CA MET A 1 -34.99 23.44 0.33
C MET A 1 -34.34 24.79 0.57
N LYS A 2 -33.04 24.98 0.31
CA LYS A 2 -32.44 26.33 0.34
C LYS A 2 -33.13 27.17 -0.74
N GLU A 3 -33.48 28.41 -0.41
CA GLU A 3 -34.17 29.31 -1.32
C GLU A 3 -33.34 29.50 -2.61
N GLY A 4 -33.98 29.42 -3.78
CA GLY A 4 -33.32 29.61 -5.09
C GLY A 4 -32.63 28.38 -5.71
N TRP A 5 -32.78 27.18 -5.17
CA TRP A 5 -32.23 25.95 -5.76
C TRP A 5 -33.27 25.23 -6.65
N THR A 6 -32.83 24.70 -7.80
CA THR A 6 -33.69 23.99 -8.76
C THR A 6 -33.15 22.60 -9.08
N TYR A 7 -34.05 21.66 -9.40
CA TYR A 7 -33.65 20.34 -9.89
C TYR A 7 -33.43 20.38 -11.41
N LYS A 8 -32.29 19.86 -11.86
CA LYS A 8 -31.99 19.62 -13.28
C LYS A 8 -31.71 18.14 -13.49
N LYS A 9 -32.26 17.54 -14.56
CA LYS A 9 -31.90 16.17 -14.96
C LYS A 9 -30.46 16.19 -15.48
N PHE A 10 -29.74 15.07 -15.33
CA PHE A 10 -28.37 14.94 -15.84
C PHE A 10 -28.23 15.39 -17.30
N ALA A 11 -29.15 14.97 -18.17
CA ALA A 11 -29.16 15.31 -19.59
C ALA A 11 -29.30 16.82 -19.85
N ASP A 12 -29.91 17.56 -18.93
CA ASP A 12 -30.09 19.00 -19.04
C ASP A 12 -28.84 19.78 -18.58
N CYS A 13 -27.90 19.11 -17.91
CA CYS A 13 -26.69 19.73 -17.38
C CYS A 13 -25.54 19.77 -18.39
N ILE A 14 -25.61 18.99 -19.48
CA ILE A 14 -24.52 18.80 -20.44
C ILE A 14 -24.93 19.08 -21.89
N ASP A 15 -23.99 19.57 -22.67
CA ASP A 15 -24.05 19.66 -24.13
C ASP A 15 -23.70 18.32 -24.78
N LYS A 16 -24.35 18.02 -25.90
CA LYS A 16 -23.92 16.91 -26.77
C LYS A 16 -22.67 17.33 -27.52
N ILE A 17 -21.61 16.54 -27.43
CA ILE A 17 -20.39 16.75 -28.22
C ILE A 17 -20.26 15.70 -29.32
N PRO A 18 -19.57 16.01 -30.43
CA PRO A 18 -19.23 15.01 -31.45
C PRO A 18 -18.39 13.88 -30.87
N LYS A 19 -18.46 12.71 -31.50
CA LYS A 19 -17.64 11.56 -31.12
C LYS A 19 -16.16 11.88 -31.37
N GLN A 20 -15.35 11.72 -30.33
CA GLN A 20 -13.91 11.96 -30.40
C GLN A 20 -13.18 10.69 -30.83
N ARG A 21 -12.00 10.86 -31.46
CA ARG A 21 -11.07 9.77 -31.68
C ARG A 21 -10.49 9.32 -30.34
N GLN A 22 -10.22 8.03 -30.21
CA GLN A 22 -9.77 7.42 -28.96
C GLN A 22 -8.51 6.58 -29.20
N VAL A 23 -7.62 6.60 -28.22
CA VAL A 23 -6.41 5.77 -28.22
C VAL A 23 -6.63 4.57 -27.29
N LYS A 24 -6.25 3.38 -27.75
CA LYS A 24 -6.33 2.16 -26.93
C LYS A 24 -5.22 2.16 -25.88
N SER A 25 -5.50 1.67 -24.67
CA SER A 25 -4.54 1.72 -23.55
C SER A 25 -3.19 1.06 -23.84
N LYS A 26 -3.16 0.01 -24.67
CA LYS A 26 -1.93 -0.68 -25.07
C LYS A 26 -0.98 0.18 -25.93
N ASP A 27 -1.49 1.25 -26.52
CA ASP A 27 -0.76 2.12 -27.44
C ASP A 27 -0.31 3.43 -26.74
N TYR A 28 -0.56 3.56 -25.42
CA TYR A 28 -0.16 4.73 -24.65
C TYR A 28 1.35 4.84 -24.54
N LYS A 29 1.87 6.04 -24.80
CA LYS A 29 3.29 6.34 -24.60
C LYS A 29 3.53 6.87 -23.19
N SER A 30 4.70 6.58 -22.62
CA SER A 30 5.12 7.16 -21.33
C SER A 30 5.46 8.65 -21.42
N THR A 31 5.81 9.13 -22.62
CA THR A 31 6.09 10.54 -22.93
C THR A 31 5.55 10.89 -24.31
N GLY A 32 5.21 12.15 -24.53
CA GLY A 32 4.72 12.64 -25.82
C GLY A 32 4.17 14.06 -25.72
N LEU A 33 3.63 14.58 -26.83
CA LEU A 33 3.19 15.97 -26.93
C LEU A 33 1.86 16.24 -26.22
N TYR A 34 0.89 15.33 -26.37
CA TYR A 34 -0.48 15.54 -25.87
C TYR A 34 -0.81 14.54 -24.76
N PRO A 35 -1.30 15.00 -23.60
CA PRO A 35 -1.70 14.10 -22.52
C PRO A 35 -2.96 13.33 -22.90
N ILE A 36 -2.99 12.04 -22.58
CA ILE A 36 -4.18 11.20 -22.70
C ILE A 36 -4.95 11.23 -21.37
N VAL A 37 -6.22 11.62 -21.42
CA VAL A 37 -7.14 11.46 -20.28
C VAL A 37 -8.11 10.33 -20.57
N SER A 38 -8.09 9.32 -19.70
CA SER A 38 -8.87 8.09 -19.84
C SER A 38 -9.71 7.82 -18.58
N GLN A 39 -10.36 6.66 -18.50
CA GLN A 39 -11.23 6.28 -17.37
C GLN A 39 -10.48 5.85 -16.10
N GLU A 40 -9.18 5.58 -16.15
CA GLU A 40 -8.38 5.12 -15.02
C GLU A 40 -8.20 6.23 -13.95
N LYS A 41 -7.68 5.88 -12.77
CA LYS A 41 -7.57 6.81 -11.63
C LYS A 41 -6.69 8.03 -11.91
N GLU A 42 -5.54 7.82 -12.55
CA GLU A 42 -4.57 8.88 -12.82
C GLU A 42 -5.12 9.92 -13.79
N LEU A 43 -4.90 11.22 -13.52
CA LEU A 43 -5.40 12.31 -14.38
C LEU A 43 -4.88 12.14 -15.82
N ILE A 44 -3.59 11.88 -15.98
CA ILE A 44 -2.93 11.60 -17.25
C ILE A 44 -2.54 10.12 -17.27
N SER A 45 -3.07 9.38 -18.24
CA SER A 45 -2.86 7.92 -18.36
C SER A 45 -1.71 7.55 -19.31
N GLY A 46 -1.18 8.53 -20.02
CA GLY A 46 -0.11 8.38 -21.00
C GLY A 46 -0.10 9.56 -21.97
N TYR A 47 0.61 9.43 -23.07
CA TYR A 47 0.77 10.48 -24.06
C TYR A 47 0.56 9.98 -25.48
N TRP A 48 0.21 10.92 -26.36
CA TRP A 48 0.00 10.73 -27.79
C TRP A 48 0.58 11.91 -28.57
N ASP A 49 1.00 11.67 -29.81
CA ASP A 49 1.68 12.70 -30.62
C ASP A 49 0.88 13.17 -31.84
N ASP A 50 -0.17 12.45 -32.23
CA ASP A 50 -1.00 12.84 -33.38
C ASP A 50 -2.09 13.84 -32.95
N GLU A 51 -1.91 15.11 -33.33
CA GLU A 51 -2.83 16.21 -33.05
C GLU A 51 -4.24 15.97 -33.60
N SER A 52 -4.43 15.10 -34.59
CA SER A 52 -5.77 14.80 -35.13
C SER A 52 -6.68 14.09 -34.12
N TYR A 53 -6.14 13.61 -33.00
CA TYR A 53 -6.86 13.04 -31.87
C TYR A 53 -7.14 14.05 -30.76
N LEU A 54 -6.59 15.26 -30.86
CA LEU A 54 -6.63 16.27 -29.83
C LEU A 54 -8.05 16.84 -29.70
N TYR A 55 -8.64 16.67 -28.53
CA TYR A 55 -9.79 17.45 -28.13
C TYR A 55 -9.33 18.83 -27.68
N LYS A 56 -9.62 19.85 -28.50
CA LYS A 56 -9.36 21.24 -28.15
C LYS A 56 -10.41 21.75 -27.18
N HIS A 57 -10.00 22.06 -25.96
CA HIS A 57 -10.91 22.57 -24.94
C HIS A 57 -11.29 24.03 -25.26
N SER A 58 -12.59 24.32 -25.24
CA SER A 58 -13.11 25.69 -25.31
C SER A 58 -13.65 26.18 -23.95
N LYS A 59 -13.86 25.24 -23.03
CA LYS A 59 -14.28 25.42 -21.64
C LYS A 59 -13.87 24.19 -20.84
N PRO A 60 -13.75 24.29 -19.50
CA PRO A 60 -13.51 23.11 -18.68
C PRO A 60 -14.61 22.05 -18.85
N ILE A 61 -14.20 20.79 -18.85
CA ILE A 61 -15.05 19.61 -19.03
C ILE A 61 -14.83 18.61 -17.89
N ILE A 62 -15.74 17.65 -17.79
CA ILE A 62 -15.62 16.55 -16.85
C ILE A 62 -15.45 15.25 -17.62
N ILE A 63 -14.53 14.39 -17.18
CA ILE A 63 -14.42 13.02 -17.66
C ILE A 63 -15.08 12.08 -16.66
N PHE A 64 -15.91 11.18 -17.15
CA PHE A 64 -16.49 10.09 -16.39
C PHE A 64 -16.04 8.74 -16.95
N GLY A 65 -15.43 7.92 -16.11
CA GLY A 65 -15.06 6.56 -16.44
C GLY A 65 -16.24 5.60 -16.33
N ASP A 66 -16.71 5.06 -17.45
CA ASP A 66 -17.91 4.24 -17.52
C ASP A 66 -17.75 2.89 -16.78
N HIS A 67 -16.54 2.32 -16.75
CA HIS A 67 -16.26 1.11 -16.00
C HIS A 67 -15.73 1.37 -14.58
N THR A 68 -15.06 2.50 -14.35
CA THR A 68 -14.34 2.79 -13.10
C THR A 68 -15.08 3.72 -12.14
N LYS A 69 -16.07 4.47 -12.66
CA LYS A 69 -16.77 5.58 -11.98
C LYS A 69 -15.87 6.75 -11.57
N VAL A 70 -14.63 6.77 -12.04
CA VAL A 70 -13.70 7.89 -11.80
C VAL A 70 -14.27 9.14 -12.46
N VAL A 71 -14.24 10.25 -11.74
CA VAL A 71 -14.63 11.57 -12.23
C VAL A 71 -13.39 12.45 -12.25
N LYS A 72 -13.14 13.18 -13.34
CA LYS A 72 -12.01 14.11 -13.45
C LYS A 72 -12.50 15.45 -13.96
N TYR A 73 -11.93 16.52 -13.44
CA TYR A 73 -12.05 17.87 -14.00
C TYR A 73 -10.87 18.11 -14.94
N VAL A 74 -11.13 18.60 -16.15
CA VAL A 74 -10.11 18.84 -17.19
C VAL A 74 -10.32 20.21 -17.80
N ASP A 75 -9.29 21.05 -17.75
CA ASP A 75 -9.25 22.43 -18.23
C ASP A 75 -8.09 22.69 -19.21
N PHE A 76 -7.61 21.63 -19.86
CA PHE A 76 -6.52 21.68 -20.85
C PHE A 76 -6.84 20.80 -22.06
N ASP A 77 -6.10 20.99 -23.17
CA ASP A 77 -6.22 20.17 -24.38
C ASP A 77 -5.70 18.75 -24.14
N PHE A 78 -6.46 17.73 -24.55
CA PHE A 78 -6.11 16.35 -24.28
C PHE A 78 -6.58 15.38 -25.38
N VAL A 79 -5.99 14.20 -25.40
CA VAL A 79 -6.45 13.09 -26.23
C VAL A 79 -7.33 12.15 -25.41
N VAL A 80 -8.45 11.72 -25.98
CA VAL A 80 -9.36 10.81 -25.29
C VAL A 80 -8.77 9.41 -25.26
N GLY A 81 -8.71 8.84 -24.06
CA GLY A 81 -8.24 7.49 -23.84
C GLY A 81 -9.23 6.40 -24.23
N ALA A 82 -9.13 5.26 -23.56
CA ALA A 82 -9.72 4.02 -24.00
C ALA A 82 -11.25 4.01 -23.90
N ASP A 83 -11.84 2.97 -24.49
CA ASP A 83 -13.28 2.75 -24.51
C ASP A 83 -13.87 2.79 -23.09
N GLY A 84 -14.95 3.54 -22.91
CA GLY A 84 -15.53 3.85 -21.59
C GLY A 84 -15.20 5.25 -21.07
N THR A 85 -14.33 6.01 -21.72
CA THR A 85 -14.09 7.43 -21.38
C THR A 85 -15.25 8.30 -21.89
N GLN A 86 -16.07 8.84 -20.99
CA GLN A 86 -17.19 9.74 -21.32
C GLN A 86 -16.81 11.20 -21.05
N ILE A 87 -16.93 12.06 -22.05
CA ILE A 87 -16.78 13.50 -21.87
C ILE A 87 -18.14 14.12 -21.54
N LEU A 88 -18.20 14.84 -20.44
CA LEU A 88 -19.36 15.60 -19.99
C LEU A 88 -19.02 17.08 -20.16
N SER A 89 -19.61 17.73 -21.17
CA SER A 89 -19.41 19.14 -21.46
C SER A 89 -20.52 19.95 -20.79
N PRO A 90 -20.27 20.70 -19.69
CA PRO A 90 -21.33 21.38 -18.94
C PRO A 90 -21.96 22.53 -19.74
N LYS A 91 -23.28 22.74 -19.64
CA LYS A 91 -23.96 23.89 -20.29
C LYS A 91 -23.52 25.24 -19.69
N SER A 92 -23.82 26.33 -20.40
CA SER A 92 -23.41 27.69 -19.99
C SER A 92 -23.93 28.15 -18.62
N ASP A 93 -25.03 27.59 -18.14
CA ASP A 93 -25.63 27.88 -16.84
C ASP A 93 -25.25 26.86 -15.75
N VAL A 94 -24.24 26.03 -16.02
CA VAL A 94 -23.68 25.02 -15.12
C VAL A 94 -22.18 25.26 -14.98
N ASP A 95 -21.74 25.65 -13.79
CA ASP A 95 -20.32 25.73 -13.50
C ASP A 95 -19.69 24.32 -13.53
N ALA A 96 -18.63 24.15 -14.31
CA ALA A 96 -18.01 22.86 -14.55
C ALA A 96 -17.45 22.23 -13.27
N LYS A 97 -16.88 23.04 -12.37
CA LYS A 97 -16.27 22.56 -11.14
C LYS A 97 -17.32 22.28 -10.06
N TYR A 98 -18.39 23.06 -10.04
CA TYR A 98 -19.58 22.76 -9.23
C TYR A 98 -20.19 21.41 -9.64
N PHE A 99 -20.34 21.18 -10.95
CA PHE A 99 -20.89 19.92 -11.45
C PHE A 99 -19.94 18.74 -11.17
N TYR A 100 -18.63 18.95 -11.30
CA TYR A 100 -17.62 17.99 -10.86
C TYR A 100 -17.79 17.60 -9.38
N TYR A 101 -17.89 18.56 -8.46
CA TYR A 101 -18.10 18.28 -7.04
C TYR A 101 -19.46 17.62 -6.75
N THR A 102 -20.50 17.99 -7.49
CA THR A 102 -21.81 17.35 -7.41
C THR A 102 -21.71 15.85 -7.75
N LEU A 103 -20.97 15.51 -8.79
CA LEU A 103 -20.74 14.12 -9.21
C LEU A 103 -19.90 13.36 -8.18
N LEU A 104 -18.87 13.98 -7.59
CA LEU A 104 -18.10 13.38 -6.51
C LEU A 104 -18.94 13.11 -5.25
N ALA A 105 -19.87 14.02 -4.93
CA ALA A 105 -20.79 13.88 -3.80
C ALA A 105 -21.87 12.82 -4.03
N THR A 106 -22.07 12.36 -5.27
CA THR A 106 -23.17 11.46 -5.65
C THR A 106 -22.67 10.03 -5.88
N PRO A 107 -22.70 9.16 -4.85
CA PRO A 107 -22.26 7.77 -5.03
C PRO A 107 -23.13 7.02 -6.06
N ILE A 108 -22.45 6.31 -6.96
CA ILE A 108 -23.06 5.45 -7.97
C ILE A 108 -22.87 3.98 -7.55
N ARG A 109 -23.98 3.24 -7.50
CA ARG A 109 -23.97 1.79 -7.22
C ARG A 109 -23.09 1.05 -8.22
N THR A 110 -22.33 0.06 -7.75
CA THR A 110 -21.45 -0.77 -8.59
C THR A 110 -22.26 -1.83 -9.32
N LEU A 111 -22.06 -1.99 -10.62
CA LEU A 111 -22.71 -3.01 -11.47
C LEU A 111 -21.73 -4.12 -11.92
N GLY A 112 -20.65 -4.34 -11.17
CA GLY A 112 -19.55 -5.21 -11.59
C GLY A 112 -18.81 -4.64 -12.81
N TYR A 113 -18.53 -5.48 -13.82
CA TYR A 113 -17.86 -5.07 -15.06
C TYR A 113 -18.74 -4.21 -16.00
N ALA A 114 -20.03 -4.06 -15.72
CA ALA A 114 -20.95 -3.33 -16.58
C ALA A 114 -20.68 -1.81 -16.58
N ARG A 115 -21.12 -1.16 -17.65
CA ARG A 115 -21.08 0.30 -17.85
C ARG A 115 -22.04 1.03 -16.90
N HIS A 116 -21.57 2.08 -16.25
CA HIS A 116 -22.27 2.86 -15.22
C HIS A 116 -22.88 4.16 -15.72
N PHE A 117 -22.55 4.64 -16.92
CA PHE A 117 -23.00 5.92 -17.45
C PHE A 117 -24.52 6.01 -17.57
N LYS A 118 -25.20 4.88 -17.79
CA LYS A 118 -26.67 4.80 -17.75
C LYS A 118 -27.26 5.24 -16.41
N LEU A 119 -26.57 4.95 -15.31
CA LEU A 119 -27.02 5.32 -13.96
C LEU A 119 -26.93 6.84 -13.75
N LEU A 120 -25.96 7.51 -14.36
CA LEU A 120 -25.88 8.98 -14.32
C LEU A 120 -27.03 9.62 -15.08
N LYS A 121 -27.42 9.07 -16.24
CA LYS A 121 -28.51 9.62 -17.06
C LYS A 121 -29.86 9.65 -16.35
N GLU A 122 -30.08 8.74 -15.41
CA GLU A 122 -31.32 8.64 -14.61
C GLU A 122 -31.34 9.63 -13.43
N ARG A 123 -30.24 10.31 -13.12
CA ARG A 123 -30.13 11.22 -11.97
C ARG A 123 -30.66 12.62 -12.27
N SER A 124 -31.10 13.27 -11.19
CA SER A 124 -31.35 14.70 -11.13
C SER A 124 -30.55 15.31 -9.99
N PHE A 125 -30.01 16.51 -10.20
CA PHE A 125 -29.17 17.21 -9.23
C PHE A 125 -29.75 18.58 -8.91
N LYS A 126 -29.41 19.09 -7.73
CA LYS A 126 -29.83 20.43 -7.30
C LYS A 126 -28.78 21.45 -7.73
N PHE A 127 -29.21 22.53 -8.39
CA PHE A 127 -28.36 23.64 -8.81
C PHE A 127 -28.93 24.97 -8.30
N PRO A 128 -28.11 25.81 -7.64
CA PRO A 128 -28.45 27.20 -7.39
C PRO A 128 -28.13 28.07 -8.63
N SER A 129 -28.28 29.39 -8.49
CA SER A 129 -27.83 30.36 -9.50
C SER A 129 -26.34 30.17 -9.81
N LEU A 130 -25.93 30.54 -11.03
CA LEU A 130 -24.53 30.40 -11.47
C LEU A 130 -23.54 31.11 -10.52
N SER A 131 -23.91 32.30 -10.02
CA SER A 131 -23.10 33.04 -9.05
C SER A 131 -22.93 32.28 -7.72
N GLU A 132 -23.99 31.62 -7.23
CA GLU A 132 -23.90 30.82 -6.01
C GLU A 132 -23.12 29.52 -6.24
N GLN A 133 -23.21 28.91 -7.42
CA GLN A 133 -22.36 27.76 -7.80
C GLN A 133 -20.88 28.14 -7.70
N GLN A 134 -20.49 29.29 -8.27
CA GLN A 134 -19.12 29.81 -8.22
C GLN A 134 -18.68 30.12 -6.78
N ARG A 135 -19.56 30.69 -5.96
CA ARG A 135 -19.29 30.94 -4.53
C ARG A 135 -19.04 29.65 -3.76
N ILE A 136 -19.84 28.61 -4.01
CA ILE A 136 -19.66 27.28 -3.40
C ILE A 136 -18.33 26.67 -3.84
N VAL A 137 -18.01 26.72 -5.13
CA VAL A 137 -16.74 26.22 -5.69
C VAL A 137 -15.56 26.92 -5.03
N SER A 138 -15.56 28.25 -4.95
CA SER A 138 -14.47 29.01 -4.31
C SER A 138 -14.22 28.58 -2.87
N ARG A 139 -15.29 28.35 -2.09
CA ARG A 139 -15.17 27.86 -0.70
C ARG A 139 -14.65 26.43 -0.61
N LEU A 140 -15.14 25.54 -1.48
CA LEU A 140 -14.70 24.14 -1.53
C LEU A 140 -13.25 24.03 -1.98
N ASP A 141 -12.85 24.80 -3.00
CA ASP A 141 -11.47 24.86 -3.48
C ASP A 141 -10.51 25.31 -2.39
N SER A 142 -10.84 26.40 -1.69
CA SER A 142 -10.03 26.88 -0.57
C SER A 142 -9.90 25.82 0.53
N ALA A 143 -11.01 25.16 0.90
CA ALA A 143 -10.99 24.10 1.91
C ALA A 143 -10.18 22.87 1.44
N PHE A 144 -10.36 22.44 0.18
CA PHE A 144 -9.67 21.28 -0.37
C PHE A 144 -8.18 21.53 -0.55
N ALA A 145 -7.77 22.74 -0.93
CA ALA A 145 -6.35 23.12 -1.00
C ALA A 145 -5.66 22.93 0.36
N HIS A 146 -6.27 23.40 1.45
CA HIS A 146 -5.72 23.20 2.80
C HIS A 146 -5.71 21.72 3.22
N ILE A 147 -6.73 20.94 2.86
CA ILE A 147 -6.78 19.52 3.18
C ILE A 147 -5.73 18.73 2.38
N ASP A 148 -5.56 19.04 1.09
CA ASP A 148 -4.56 18.43 0.23
C ASP A 148 -3.15 18.75 0.69
N GLU A 149 -2.88 20.00 1.06
CA GLU A 149 -1.60 20.40 1.64
C GLU A 149 -1.31 19.63 2.94
N ARG A 150 -2.30 19.53 3.85
CA ARG A 150 -2.14 18.77 5.08
C ARG A 150 -1.89 17.28 4.83
N LYS A 151 -2.61 16.69 3.87
CA LYS A 151 -2.43 15.29 3.48
C LYS A 151 -1.03 15.05 2.90
N ALA A 152 -0.60 15.88 1.95
CA ALA A 152 0.72 15.78 1.33
C ALA A 152 1.84 15.96 2.36
N ASN A 153 1.68 16.90 3.31
CA ASN A 153 2.63 17.09 4.41
C ASN A 153 2.70 15.85 5.31
N ALA A 154 1.58 15.21 5.64
CA ALA A 154 1.55 13.98 6.43
C ALA A 154 2.20 12.79 5.69
N GLU A 155 1.93 12.63 4.39
CA GLU A 155 2.55 11.60 3.55
C GLU A 155 4.07 11.80 3.44
N LYS A 156 4.52 13.05 3.29
CA LYS A 156 5.94 13.42 3.28
C LYS A 156 6.61 13.09 4.62
N GLN A 157 6.02 13.52 5.74
CA GLN A 157 6.54 13.23 7.08
C GLN A 157 6.65 11.71 7.34
N LEU A 158 5.67 10.94 6.86
CA LEU A 158 5.67 9.49 6.98
C LEU A 158 6.86 8.87 6.23
N SER A 159 7.10 9.32 5.00
CA SER A 159 8.25 8.88 4.19
C SER A 159 9.59 9.27 4.85
N GLU A 160 9.70 10.50 5.34
CA GLU A 160 10.90 11.01 6.01
C GLU A 160 11.20 10.26 7.32
N ALA A 161 10.19 9.97 8.14
CA ALA A 161 10.35 9.20 9.37
C ALA A 161 10.92 7.80 9.10
N ARG A 162 10.39 7.12 8.07
CA ARG A 162 10.89 5.80 7.62
C ARG A 162 12.32 5.89 7.13
N ALA A 163 12.64 6.89 6.31
CA ALA A 163 13.99 7.11 5.79
C ALA A 163 15.00 7.39 6.91
N LEU A 164 14.62 8.17 7.93
CA LEU A 164 15.44 8.46 9.09
C LEU A 164 15.73 7.20 9.92
N PHE A 165 14.71 6.36 10.16
CA PHE A 165 14.91 5.07 10.81
C PHE A 165 15.88 4.19 10.02
N GLN A 166 15.69 4.08 8.71
CA GLN A 166 16.56 3.27 7.86
C GLN A 166 18.00 3.77 7.89
N LYS A 167 18.22 5.09 7.84
CA LYS A 167 19.55 5.69 7.97
C LYS A 167 20.18 5.38 9.33
N ALA A 168 19.41 5.45 10.42
CA ALA A 168 19.89 5.11 11.75
C ALA A 168 20.22 3.62 11.88
N LEU A 169 19.40 2.75 11.29
CA LEU A 169 19.63 1.31 11.23
C LEU A 169 20.92 0.99 10.47
N THR A 170 21.11 1.54 9.27
CA THR A 170 22.34 1.36 8.48
C THR A 170 23.56 1.76 9.30
N LYS A 171 23.56 2.97 9.86
CA LYS A 171 24.68 3.47 10.67
C LYS A 171 24.95 2.62 11.91
N ALA A 172 23.90 2.07 12.52
CA ALA A 172 24.04 1.22 13.69
C ALA A 172 24.65 -0.15 13.35
N MET A 173 24.39 -0.66 12.15
CA MET A 173 24.82 -1.97 11.64
C MET A 173 26.12 -1.93 10.82
N GLU A 174 26.67 -0.73 10.56
CA GLU A 174 28.02 -0.59 9.99
C GLU A 174 29.05 -1.28 10.88
N PRO A 175 29.84 -2.24 10.34
CA PRO A 175 30.88 -2.92 11.11
C PRO A 175 31.88 -1.92 11.70
N LYS A 176 32.24 -2.12 12.96
CA LYS A 176 33.22 -1.28 13.67
C LYS A 176 34.42 -2.12 14.09
N GLU A 177 35.50 -1.45 14.46
CA GLU A 177 36.65 -2.11 15.05
C GLU A 177 36.23 -2.99 16.25
N GLY A 178 36.76 -4.21 16.29
CA GLY A 178 36.43 -5.21 17.31
C GLY A 178 35.14 -6.02 17.06
N TRP A 179 34.43 -5.80 15.95
CA TRP A 179 33.31 -6.67 15.58
C TRP A 179 33.84 -7.91 14.85
N GLU A 180 33.39 -9.09 15.27
CA GLU A 180 33.81 -10.36 14.65
C GLU A 180 32.88 -10.70 13.48
N GLU A 181 33.44 -10.99 12.31
CA GLU A 181 32.68 -11.55 11.18
C GLU A 181 32.43 -13.04 11.41
N LYS A 182 31.15 -13.45 11.35
CA LYS A 182 30.69 -14.82 11.58
C LYS A 182 29.60 -15.18 10.60
N THR A 183 29.48 -16.47 10.27
CA THR A 183 28.33 -16.96 9.49
C THR A 183 27.11 -17.14 10.39
N LEU A 184 25.90 -17.03 9.83
CA LEU A 184 24.68 -17.33 10.58
C LEU A 184 24.75 -18.72 11.25
N SER A 185 25.25 -19.73 10.54
CA SER A 185 25.34 -21.09 11.07
C SER A 185 26.27 -21.24 12.27
N SER A 186 27.26 -20.36 12.46
CA SER A 186 28.22 -20.48 13.57
C SER A 186 27.74 -19.78 14.85
N ILE A 187 26.71 -18.93 14.77
CA ILE A 187 26.22 -18.14 15.91
C ILE A 187 24.85 -18.58 16.43
N VAL A 188 24.08 -19.32 15.63
CA VAL A 188 22.81 -19.88 16.10
C VAL A 188 23.03 -20.89 17.21
N HIS A 189 22.01 -21.06 18.06
CA HIS A 189 22.03 -22.07 19.09
C HIS A 189 22.29 -23.46 18.48
N LYS A 190 23.06 -24.31 19.15
CA LYS A 190 23.46 -25.65 18.64
C LYS A 190 22.31 -26.54 18.12
N ASP A 191 21.13 -26.43 18.75
CA ASP A 191 19.92 -27.18 18.38
C ASP A 191 19.09 -26.49 17.27
N CYS A 192 19.48 -25.31 16.79
CA CYS A 192 18.82 -24.60 15.71
C CYS A 192 19.23 -25.22 14.37
N SER A 193 18.35 -26.03 13.77
CA SER A 193 18.69 -26.77 12.56
C SER A 193 18.72 -25.92 11.28
N LEU A 194 18.33 -24.64 11.37
CA LEU A 194 18.14 -23.74 10.22
C LEU A 194 17.38 -24.44 9.09
N SER A 195 16.21 -24.98 9.42
CA SER A 195 15.39 -25.79 8.51
C SER A 195 14.05 -25.13 8.25
N TYR A 196 13.50 -25.34 7.06
CA TYR A 196 12.17 -24.86 6.72
C TYR A 196 11.09 -25.76 7.33
N GLY A 197 9.91 -25.20 7.58
CA GLY A 197 8.79 -25.92 8.19
C GLY A 197 7.98 -26.81 7.23
N ILE A 198 6.73 -27.03 7.59
CA ILE A 198 5.83 -28.00 6.96
C ILE A 198 5.61 -27.68 5.47
N VAL A 199 5.90 -28.65 4.59
CA VAL A 199 5.76 -28.51 3.13
C VAL A 199 4.29 -28.44 2.70
N GLN A 200 3.45 -29.30 3.29
CA GLN A 200 2.01 -29.37 3.05
C GLN A 200 1.28 -29.49 4.39
N PRO A 201 0.69 -28.42 4.92
CA PRO A 201 0.04 -28.41 6.23
C PRO A 201 -1.37 -29.01 6.24
N GLY A 202 -1.72 -29.85 5.26
CA GLY A 202 -3.04 -30.48 5.14
C GLY A 202 -4.20 -29.50 5.05
N ASP A 203 -5.42 -29.96 5.38
CA ASP A 203 -6.60 -29.11 5.58
C ASP A 203 -6.61 -28.49 6.98
N HIS A 204 -7.46 -27.49 7.21
CA HIS A 204 -7.59 -26.90 8.54
C HIS A 204 -8.23 -27.89 9.53
N LYS A 205 -7.70 -27.94 10.75
CA LYS A 205 -8.19 -28.80 11.85
C LYS A 205 -8.40 -27.96 13.12
N GLU A 206 -9.63 -27.81 13.59
CA GLU A 206 -9.95 -26.97 14.76
C GLU A 206 -9.11 -27.34 16.01
N ASP A 207 -8.94 -28.64 16.28
CA ASP A 207 -8.13 -29.15 17.41
C ASP A 207 -6.66 -29.44 17.04
N GLY A 208 -6.22 -28.97 15.86
CA GLY A 208 -4.88 -29.21 15.34
C GLY A 208 -3.80 -28.32 15.96
N VAL A 209 -2.55 -28.61 15.62
CA VAL A 209 -1.39 -27.79 16.02
C VAL A 209 -1.39 -26.50 15.20
N PRO A 210 -1.33 -25.31 15.82
CA PRO A 210 -1.24 -24.05 15.08
C PRO A 210 0.04 -23.95 14.25
N VAL A 211 -0.07 -23.36 13.07
CA VAL A 211 1.00 -23.22 12.08
C VAL A 211 1.10 -21.78 11.62
N VAL A 212 2.27 -21.18 11.85
CA VAL A 212 2.57 -19.82 11.38
C VAL A 212 2.94 -19.83 9.90
N ARG A 213 2.39 -18.87 9.16
CA ARG A 213 2.61 -18.65 7.72
C ARG A 213 3.17 -17.24 7.50
N PRO A 214 3.84 -16.98 6.36
CA PRO A 214 4.31 -15.64 6.02
C PRO A 214 3.23 -14.56 6.07
N VAL A 215 1.97 -14.90 5.75
CA VAL A 215 0.82 -13.97 5.80
C VAL A 215 0.43 -13.57 7.22
N ASP A 216 0.92 -14.26 8.24
CA ASP A 216 0.60 -13.98 9.64
C ASP A 216 1.59 -12.94 10.24
N PHE A 217 2.56 -12.44 9.46
CA PHE A 217 3.56 -11.43 9.87
C PHE A 217 3.00 -10.01 9.76
N ASN A 218 1.95 -9.71 10.52
CA ASN A 218 1.29 -8.41 10.49
C ASN A 218 2.07 -7.30 11.21
N ASN A 219 2.86 -7.68 12.22
CA ASN A 219 3.65 -6.78 13.07
C ASN A 219 5.05 -7.36 13.28
N LYS A 220 5.96 -6.55 13.87
CA LYS A 220 7.29 -7.01 14.30
C LYS A 220 7.23 -8.29 15.14
N VAL A 221 6.19 -8.45 15.96
CA VAL A 221 5.96 -9.63 16.82
C VAL A 221 4.70 -10.36 16.37
N VAL A 222 4.81 -11.68 16.21
CA VAL A 222 3.69 -12.59 15.95
C VAL A 222 3.18 -13.10 17.30
N VAL A 223 1.92 -12.80 17.61
CA VAL A 223 1.29 -13.01 18.93
C VAL A 223 0.06 -13.90 18.78
N GLY A 224 -0.18 -14.74 19.79
CA GLY A 224 -1.39 -15.56 19.88
C GLY A 224 -1.49 -16.67 18.83
N HIS A 225 -2.61 -17.39 18.88
CA HIS A 225 -2.96 -18.46 17.93
C HIS A 225 -4.15 -18.09 17.03
N GLU A 226 -4.70 -16.90 17.22
CA GLU A 226 -5.91 -16.45 16.54
C GLU A 226 -5.68 -16.31 15.04
N GLY A 227 -6.58 -16.89 14.23
CA GLY A 227 -6.49 -16.86 12.77
C GLY A 227 -5.38 -17.75 12.15
N LEU A 228 -4.55 -18.41 12.96
CA LEU A 228 -3.54 -19.32 12.46
C LEU A 228 -4.19 -20.57 11.86
N LYS A 229 -3.61 -21.05 10.76
CA LYS A 229 -3.97 -22.37 10.25
C LYS A 229 -3.56 -23.43 11.28
N ARG A 230 -4.38 -24.46 11.44
CA ARG A 230 -4.06 -25.61 12.28
C ARG A 230 -3.93 -26.87 11.43
N THR A 231 -2.91 -27.68 11.73
CA THR A 231 -2.56 -28.91 11.01
C THR A 231 -2.71 -30.13 11.92
N ASP A 232 -2.82 -31.32 11.33
CA ASP A 232 -2.77 -32.58 12.07
C ASP A 232 -1.47 -32.73 12.87
N LYS A 233 -1.58 -33.35 14.06
CA LYS A 233 -0.44 -33.53 14.97
C LYS A 233 0.64 -34.39 14.34
N GLU A 234 0.28 -35.41 13.58
CA GLU A 234 1.17 -36.30 12.85
C GLU A 234 2.00 -35.55 11.82
N ILE A 235 1.40 -34.58 11.13
CA ILE A 235 2.11 -33.71 10.19
C ILE A 235 3.10 -32.84 10.95
N SER A 236 2.68 -32.19 12.05
CA SER A 236 3.59 -31.37 12.87
C SER A 236 4.75 -32.20 13.45
N ASP A 237 4.46 -33.41 13.91
CA ASP A 237 5.44 -34.35 14.47
C ASP A 237 6.44 -34.86 13.42
N ALA A 238 6.15 -34.79 12.12
CA ALA A 238 7.13 -35.04 11.08
C ALA A 238 8.15 -33.88 10.92
N TYR A 239 7.83 -32.69 11.42
CA TYR A 239 8.64 -31.47 11.36
C TYR A 239 9.03 -30.96 12.75
N LYS A 240 9.44 -31.86 13.67
CA LYS A 240 9.78 -31.50 15.06
C LYS A 240 10.87 -30.44 15.18
N ARG A 241 11.77 -30.37 14.19
CA ARG A 241 12.88 -29.42 14.12
C ARG A 241 12.45 -27.96 13.98
N THR A 242 11.23 -27.71 13.52
CA THR A 242 10.68 -26.36 13.32
C THR A 242 9.50 -26.05 14.24
N ILE A 243 9.25 -26.92 15.23
CA ILE A 243 8.34 -26.59 16.32
C ILE A 243 8.97 -25.47 17.15
N LEU A 244 8.20 -24.40 17.30
CA LEU A 244 8.63 -23.18 17.98
C LEU A 244 8.77 -23.41 19.49
N LYS A 245 9.83 -22.85 20.04
CA LYS A 245 10.15 -22.69 21.46
C LYS A 245 9.56 -21.40 22.03
N GLY A 246 9.26 -20.42 21.17
CA GLY A 246 8.86 -19.07 21.54
C GLY A 246 10.09 -18.20 21.78
N GLY A 247 10.16 -17.04 21.13
CA GLY A 247 11.31 -16.14 21.17
C GLY A 247 12.29 -16.28 20.00
N GLU A 248 11.91 -16.93 18.90
CA GLU A 248 12.70 -17.01 17.67
C GLU A 248 12.47 -15.83 16.73
N ILE A 249 13.43 -15.60 15.82
CA ILE A 249 13.18 -14.89 14.56
C ILE A 249 12.60 -15.89 13.57
N LEU A 250 11.42 -15.60 13.05
CA LEU A 250 10.77 -16.34 11.97
C LEU A 250 11.17 -15.69 10.65
N PHE A 251 12.12 -16.29 9.93
CA PHE A 251 12.68 -15.73 8.70
C PHE A 251 12.03 -16.34 7.46
N CYS A 252 11.45 -15.51 6.59
CA CYS A 252 10.87 -15.96 5.33
C CYS A 252 11.96 -16.26 4.30
N VAL A 253 11.98 -17.51 3.80
CA VAL A 253 12.92 -18.00 2.79
C VAL A 253 12.30 -18.20 1.42
N ARG A 254 10.97 -18.06 1.27
CA ARG A 254 10.23 -18.32 0.03
C ARG A 254 9.07 -17.35 -0.14
N GLY A 255 8.86 -16.85 -1.37
CA GLY A 255 7.85 -15.87 -1.72
C GLY A 255 8.30 -14.45 -1.40
N THR A 256 8.26 -14.09 -0.11
CA THR A 256 8.71 -12.79 0.43
C THR A 256 10.02 -12.97 1.18
N THR A 257 11.07 -13.36 0.47
CA THR A 257 12.37 -13.63 1.09
C THR A 257 12.91 -12.41 1.83
N GLY A 258 13.40 -12.60 3.06
CA GLY A 258 13.97 -11.53 3.89
C GLY A 258 12.95 -10.87 4.84
N THR A 259 11.65 -11.09 4.65
CA THR A 259 10.63 -10.69 5.63
C THR A 259 10.78 -11.51 6.91
N MET A 260 10.57 -10.88 8.07
CA MET A 260 10.77 -11.51 9.37
C MET A 260 9.65 -11.15 10.35
N GLY A 261 9.38 -12.05 11.29
CA GLY A 261 8.60 -11.78 12.49
C GLY A 261 9.29 -12.34 13.73
N LEU A 262 9.04 -11.78 14.90
CA LEU A 262 9.51 -12.33 16.18
C LEU A 262 8.42 -13.20 16.79
N ALA A 263 8.72 -14.46 17.08
CA ALA A 263 7.79 -15.34 17.75
C ALA A 263 7.61 -14.91 19.22
N SER A 264 6.38 -14.60 19.62
CA SER A 264 6.05 -14.45 21.04
C SER A 264 6.21 -15.77 21.81
N LYS A 265 6.26 -15.69 23.15
CA LYS A 265 6.32 -16.88 24.01
C LYS A 265 5.09 -17.77 23.87
N GLU A 266 3.95 -17.21 23.50
CA GLU A 266 2.69 -17.92 23.29
C GLU A 266 2.74 -18.89 22.11
N LEU A 267 3.61 -18.65 21.13
CA LEU A 267 3.76 -19.52 19.97
C LEU A 267 4.53 -20.81 20.27
N LYS A 268 4.99 -21.03 21.50
CA LYS A 268 5.64 -22.28 21.88
C LYS A 268 4.73 -23.48 21.58
N GLY A 269 5.28 -24.48 20.89
CA GLY A 269 4.56 -25.67 20.44
C GLY A 269 3.86 -25.53 19.08
N CYS A 270 3.75 -24.31 18.54
CA CYS A 270 3.29 -24.10 17.16
C CYS A 270 4.35 -24.58 16.17
N ASN A 271 3.95 -24.87 14.93
CA ASN A 271 4.88 -25.14 13.84
C ASN A 271 4.88 -23.98 12.84
N VAL A 272 5.71 -24.06 11.80
CA VAL A 272 5.73 -23.06 10.72
C VAL A 272 5.58 -23.77 9.37
N THR A 273 5.15 -23.03 8.35
CA THR A 273 5.12 -23.55 6.97
C THR A 273 6.51 -23.51 6.32
N ARG A 274 6.68 -24.23 5.20
CA ARG A 274 7.92 -24.29 4.40
C ARG A 274 8.48 -22.93 3.98
N GLY A 275 7.68 -21.87 4.02
CA GLY A 275 8.15 -20.52 3.72
C GLY A 275 9.03 -19.92 4.82
N ILE A 276 9.09 -20.51 6.02
CA ILE A 276 9.69 -19.93 7.21
C ILE A 276 10.78 -20.84 7.78
N VAL A 277 11.88 -20.22 8.22
CA VAL A 277 12.94 -20.84 9.03
C VAL A 277 12.96 -20.16 10.41
N PRO A 278 12.71 -20.88 11.51
CA PRO A 278 12.90 -20.37 12.86
C PRO A 278 14.39 -20.28 13.21
N ILE A 279 14.82 -19.13 13.73
CA ILE A 279 16.21 -18.82 14.07
C ILE A 279 16.26 -18.35 15.52
N TYR A 280 17.14 -18.94 16.32
CA TYR A 280 17.35 -18.55 17.70
C TYR A 280 18.81 -18.78 18.10
N PHE A 281 19.24 -18.08 19.14
CA PHE A 281 20.64 -17.97 19.52
C PHE A 281 20.86 -18.28 21.00
N ASP A 282 22.11 -18.54 21.36
CA ASP A 282 22.55 -18.61 22.75
C ASP A 282 22.58 -17.22 23.41
N LYS A 283 22.70 -17.20 24.74
CA LYS A 283 22.67 -15.98 25.58
C LYS A 283 23.71 -14.89 25.22
N GLU A 284 24.74 -15.24 24.47
CA GLU A 284 25.81 -14.35 24.03
C GLU A 284 25.40 -13.49 22.83
N ILE A 285 24.30 -13.85 22.17
CA ILE A 285 23.75 -13.16 21.01
C ILE A 285 22.36 -12.62 21.36
N ASN A 286 22.21 -11.31 21.28
CA ASN A 286 20.94 -10.65 21.47
C ASN A 286 20.06 -10.85 20.21
N LEU A 287 18.91 -11.51 20.39
CA LEU A 287 17.96 -11.80 19.32
C LEU A 287 17.51 -10.54 18.57
N LEU A 288 17.24 -9.43 19.26
CA LEU A 288 16.81 -8.18 18.65
C LEU A 288 17.93 -7.51 17.86
N PHE A 289 19.17 -7.63 18.32
CA PHE A 289 20.33 -7.16 17.56
C PHE A 289 20.45 -7.92 16.24
N MET A 290 20.31 -9.25 16.26
CA MET A 290 20.29 -10.08 15.05
C MET A 290 19.10 -9.75 14.14
N TYR A 291 17.92 -9.52 14.70
CA TYR A 291 16.76 -9.05 13.95
C TYR A 291 17.05 -7.74 13.20
N TYR A 292 17.65 -6.75 13.89
CA TYR A 292 18.02 -5.49 13.25
C TYR A 292 19.12 -5.64 12.20
N GLN A 293 20.10 -6.51 12.44
CA GLN A 293 21.15 -6.77 11.47
C GLN A 293 20.62 -7.42 10.19
N LEU A 294 19.73 -8.41 10.33
CA LEU A 294 19.04 -9.03 9.20
C LEU A 294 18.10 -8.06 8.49
N LEU A 295 17.57 -7.04 9.17
CA LEU A 295 16.70 -6.01 8.60
C LEU A 295 17.50 -4.90 7.87
N SER A 296 18.80 -4.81 8.13
CA SER A 296 19.65 -3.76 7.55
C SER A 296 19.68 -3.83 6.03
N PRO A 297 19.76 -2.68 5.32
CA PRO A 297 19.66 -2.68 3.86
C PRO A 297 20.81 -3.44 3.20
N SER A 298 22.02 -3.42 3.76
CA SER A 298 23.17 -4.19 3.25
C SER A 298 22.90 -5.70 3.25
N LEU A 299 22.37 -6.24 4.35
CA LEU A 299 22.03 -7.66 4.47
C LEU A 299 20.80 -8.02 3.63
N GLN A 300 19.79 -7.16 3.57
CA GLN A 300 18.63 -7.36 2.71
C GLN A 300 19.06 -7.43 1.23
N ASP A 301 19.96 -6.56 0.79
CA ASP A 301 20.50 -6.61 -0.57
C ASP A 301 21.29 -7.91 -0.82
N GLU A 302 22.06 -8.39 0.16
CA GLU A 302 22.74 -9.69 0.06
C GLU A 302 21.75 -10.85 -0.06
N ILE A 303 20.71 -10.86 0.78
CA ILE A 303 19.63 -11.84 0.75
C ILE A 303 18.94 -11.83 -0.62
N GLN A 304 18.68 -10.65 -1.19
CA GLN A 304 18.06 -10.55 -2.51
C GLN A 304 18.97 -11.02 -3.64
N ARG A 305 20.29 -10.75 -3.57
CA ARG A 305 21.26 -11.28 -4.55
C ARG A 305 21.35 -12.81 -4.51
N LYS A 306 21.19 -13.42 -3.34
CA LYS A 306 21.16 -14.88 -3.14
C LYS A 306 19.78 -15.50 -3.41
N THR A 307 18.76 -14.67 -3.65
CA THR A 307 17.39 -15.12 -3.92
C THR A 307 17.24 -15.45 -5.41
N THR A 308 16.75 -16.64 -5.71
CA THR A 308 16.63 -17.17 -7.08
C THR A 308 15.18 -17.57 -7.39
N GLY A 309 14.87 -17.76 -8.68
CA GLY A 309 13.57 -18.23 -9.18
C GLY A 309 12.68 -17.13 -9.75
N ALA A 310 12.17 -17.34 -10.98
CA ALA A 310 11.34 -16.37 -11.69
C ALA A 310 9.87 -16.37 -11.19
N ALA A 311 9.25 -17.55 -11.07
CA ALA A 311 7.86 -17.68 -10.63
C ALA A 311 7.71 -17.64 -9.10
N LEU A 312 8.72 -18.10 -8.36
CA LEU A 312 8.70 -18.11 -6.90
C LEU A 312 10.10 -17.92 -6.35
N LYS A 313 10.32 -16.71 -5.82
CA LYS A 313 11.59 -16.30 -5.24
C LYS A 313 11.89 -17.11 -3.97
N GLN A 314 13.13 -17.58 -3.84
CA GLN A 314 13.59 -18.28 -2.65
C GLN A 314 15.11 -18.12 -2.41
N ILE A 315 15.51 -18.08 -1.14
CA ILE A 315 16.89 -18.31 -0.72
C ILE A 315 17.02 -19.77 -0.27
N ASN A 316 18.06 -20.46 -0.73
CA ASN A 316 18.28 -21.84 -0.28
C ASN A 316 18.91 -21.85 1.12
N ILE A 317 18.75 -22.96 1.83
CA ILE A 317 19.22 -23.09 3.22
C ILE A 317 20.75 -22.99 3.33
N LYS A 318 21.51 -23.42 2.31
CA LYS A 318 22.97 -23.30 2.30
C LYS A 318 23.39 -21.84 2.29
N ASP A 319 22.76 -21.03 1.44
CA ASP A 319 23.03 -19.59 1.36
C ASP A 319 22.59 -18.85 2.62
N LEU A 320 21.45 -19.21 3.19
CA LEU A 320 21.01 -18.67 4.48
C LEU A 320 22.03 -18.95 5.60
N ARG A 321 22.54 -20.19 5.69
CA ARG A 321 23.57 -20.58 6.67
C ARG A 321 24.87 -19.78 6.53
N ASN A 322 25.20 -19.40 5.31
CA ASN A 322 26.45 -18.72 4.96
C ASN A 322 26.33 -17.18 4.91
N LEU A 323 25.20 -16.60 5.34
CA LEU A 323 25.10 -15.14 5.49
C LEU A 323 26.18 -14.66 6.45
N GLN A 324 26.93 -13.62 6.04
CA GLN A 324 27.97 -13.02 6.87
C GLN A 324 27.36 -11.95 7.77
N LEU A 325 27.66 -12.06 9.06
CA LEU A 325 27.13 -11.21 10.11
C LEU A 325 28.30 -10.69 10.95
N PHE A 326 28.20 -9.46 11.40
CA PHE A 326 29.19 -8.86 12.30
C PHE A 326 28.63 -8.82 13.72
N VAL A 327 29.37 -9.43 14.65
CA VAL A 327 28.92 -9.65 16.02
C VAL A 327 29.86 -8.93 16.98
N PRO A 328 29.40 -7.84 17.64
CA PRO A 328 30.15 -7.21 18.71
C PRO A 328 29.92 -7.90 20.06
N SER A 329 30.56 -7.39 21.11
CA SER A 329 30.30 -7.82 22.50
C SER A 329 28.82 -7.68 22.87
N LEU A 330 28.32 -8.55 23.74
CA LEU A 330 26.91 -8.55 24.16
C LEU A 330 26.46 -7.18 24.71
N SER A 331 27.33 -6.48 25.43
CA SER A 331 27.06 -5.13 25.95
C SER A 331 26.81 -4.12 24.82
N GLU A 332 27.62 -4.16 23.75
CA GLU A 332 27.44 -3.29 22.59
C GLU A 332 26.16 -3.65 21.82
N GLN A 333 25.85 -4.95 21.67
CA GLN A 333 24.59 -5.39 21.07
C GLN A 333 23.38 -4.82 21.83
N GLN A 334 23.38 -4.90 23.16
CA GLN A 334 22.32 -4.35 24.01
C GLN A 334 22.21 -2.83 23.90
N ARG A 335 23.33 -2.12 23.85
CA ARG A 335 23.36 -0.65 23.67
C ARG A 335 22.74 -0.23 22.34
N ILE A 336 23.06 -0.94 21.26
CA ILE A 336 22.51 -0.68 19.93
C ILE A 336 21.01 -0.98 19.90
N VAL A 337 20.59 -2.11 20.45
CA VAL A 337 19.17 -2.51 20.52
C VAL A 337 18.36 -1.48 21.28
N SER A 338 18.81 -1.04 22.46
CA SER A 338 18.10 -0.04 23.26
C SER A 338 17.83 1.25 22.45
N ARG A 339 18.82 1.72 21.69
CA ARG A 339 18.67 2.88 20.82
C ARG A 339 17.71 2.64 19.65
N LEU A 340 17.85 1.51 18.97
CA LEU A 340 17.03 1.19 17.79
C LEU A 340 15.59 0.85 18.14
N ASP A 341 15.34 0.15 19.24
CA ASP A 341 13.99 -0.13 19.74
C ASP A 341 13.29 1.17 20.14
N SER A 342 13.97 2.05 20.87
CA SER A 342 13.42 3.37 21.21
C SER A 342 13.06 4.15 19.95
N LEU A 343 13.96 4.26 18.98
CA LEU A 343 13.67 4.95 17.73
C LEU A 343 12.54 4.29 16.93
N SER A 344 12.51 2.95 16.89
CA SER A 344 11.48 2.17 16.21
C SER A 344 10.10 2.32 16.85
N ALA A 345 10.03 2.53 18.17
CA ALA A 345 8.78 2.83 18.87
C ALA A 345 8.25 4.22 18.49
N HIS A 346 9.10 5.26 18.56
CA HIS A 346 8.73 6.62 18.16
C HIS A 346 8.27 6.70 16.69
N VAL A 347 8.96 5.99 15.80
CA VAL A 347 8.57 5.94 14.38
C VAL A 347 7.20 5.30 14.24
N ARG A 348 6.94 4.16 14.89
CA ARG A 348 5.62 3.50 14.83
C ARG A 348 4.49 4.39 15.35
N GLU A 349 4.68 5.05 16.49
CA GLU A 349 3.70 5.99 17.03
C GLU A 349 3.40 7.13 16.05
N LEU A 350 4.46 7.68 15.43
CA LEU A 350 4.31 8.71 14.41
C LEU A 350 3.60 8.18 13.15
N GLU A 351 3.92 6.97 12.70
CA GLU A 351 3.27 6.34 11.56
C GLU A 351 1.76 6.19 11.79
N GLU A 352 1.33 5.74 12.97
CA GLU A 352 -0.08 5.60 13.34
C GLU A 352 -0.82 6.95 13.30
N VAL A 353 -0.22 7.99 13.89
CA VAL A 353 -0.80 9.35 13.91
C VAL A 353 -0.92 9.93 12.49
N LEU A 354 0.11 9.76 11.66
CA LEU A 354 0.12 10.28 10.29
C LEU A 354 -0.85 9.54 9.38
N GLN A 355 -0.94 8.21 9.49
CA GLN A 355 -1.91 7.41 8.73
C GLN A 355 -3.35 7.79 9.10
N LYS A 356 -3.61 8.01 10.39
CA LYS A 356 -4.91 8.52 10.85
C LYS A 356 -5.21 9.91 10.27
N THR A 357 -4.23 10.82 10.27
CA THR A 357 -4.38 12.17 9.68
C THR A 357 -4.72 12.11 8.20
N ILE A 358 -4.05 11.23 7.44
CA ILE A 358 -4.32 11.01 6.01
C ILE A 358 -5.76 10.53 5.80
N ALA A 359 -6.21 9.54 6.58
CA ALA A 359 -7.57 9.01 6.50
C ALA A 359 -8.63 10.06 6.89
N GLU A 360 -8.36 10.88 7.91
CA GLU A 360 -9.22 12.00 8.33
C GLU A 360 -9.33 13.07 7.25
N CYS A 361 -8.26 13.38 6.52
CA CYS A 361 -8.28 14.31 5.40
C CYS A 361 -9.22 13.81 4.28
N ASP A 362 -9.14 12.52 3.93
CA ASP A 362 -10.03 11.91 2.94
C ASP A 362 -11.49 11.92 3.40
N ALA A 363 -11.74 11.58 4.67
CA ALA A 363 -13.06 11.60 5.26
C ALA A 363 -13.66 13.02 5.31
N LEU A 364 -12.86 14.02 5.65
CA LEU A 364 -13.28 15.42 5.73
C LEU A 364 -13.68 15.98 4.37
N LYS A 365 -12.94 15.66 3.30
CA LYS A 365 -13.34 16.03 1.93
C LYS A 365 -14.73 15.50 1.58
N GLN A 366 -14.97 14.21 1.86
CA GLN A 366 -16.27 13.59 1.60
C GLN A 366 -17.38 14.18 2.47
N ALA A 367 -17.09 14.50 3.73
CA ALA A 367 -18.05 15.16 4.62
C ALA A 367 -18.44 16.57 4.13
N LEU A 368 -17.46 17.37 3.67
CA LEU A 368 -17.71 18.71 3.12
C LEU A 368 -18.55 18.64 1.84
N LEU A 369 -18.27 17.69 0.94
CA LEU A 369 -19.09 17.46 -0.23
C LEU A 369 -20.54 17.14 0.16
N ARG A 370 -20.75 16.16 1.06
CA ARG A 370 -22.10 15.81 1.52
C ARG A 370 -22.82 17.00 2.14
N GLN A 371 -22.17 17.74 3.03
CA GLN A 371 -22.75 18.92 3.66
C GLN A 371 -23.23 19.99 2.66
N VAL A 372 -22.55 20.11 1.52
CA VAL A 372 -22.91 21.10 0.49
C VAL A 372 -24.04 20.59 -0.41
N PHE A 373 -24.01 19.32 -0.81
CA PHE A 373 -24.83 18.79 -1.91
C PHE A 373 -26.00 17.89 -1.48
N GLU A 374 -26.00 17.35 -0.25
CA GLU A 374 -27.14 16.65 0.35
C GLU A 374 -28.10 17.66 1.00
#